data_AF-A0AAD9ZLQ6-F1
#
_entry.id   AF-A0AAD9ZLQ6-F1
#
_cell.length_a   1.000
_cell.length_b   1.000
_cell.length_c   1.000
_cell.angle_alpha   90.00
_cell.angle_beta   90.00
_cell.angle_gamma   90.00
#
_symmetry.space_group_name_H-M   'P 1'
#
loop_
_entity.id
_entity.type
_entity.pdbx_description
1 polymer ?
#
loop_
_entity_poly.entity_id
_entity_poly.type
_entity_poly.pdbx_seq_one_letter_code
_entity_poly.pdbx_strand_id
1 'polypeptide(L)'
;MPKNKKKSKKNKEDEIRVEVNIDGKNEEDEMEELWSMKKPNVLGHIDNFTSVINLRSSNKSYDEAYSHEHIFEYVLKAIEQVVSENVVQVVTNNTSNNIVVAKMLKEKIPNVFWTSCATHTINLMLLIKTFTRKKDIKKDKLGQMFTSTEWKECKWSKTDKGKTAYTTVMSIGFWNGVNLSLKVFAPFVKILPLFDGHQKPSIGFLYGELKQAKEKIREVLKNNESSYRPIFAIIVKKSKDLLDSPLHSTTYVLNPLYIFNYPSIYNDVVSDGFCNFTELYFPDDLDMQNLVMNIEFVKYMRKEGPFGKPLARKGCDKNNKHYNPDNFEFSDDEVEENEVEFESDVDNGLEDMEEKTNNLET
;
A
#
# COMPACT_ATOMS: atom_id res chain seq x y z
N MET A 1 -20.52 -27.36 38.05
CA MET A 1 -20.49 -27.89 36.67
C MET A 1 -21.23 -26.95 35.70
N PRO A 2 -20.52 -26.20 34.83
CA PRO A 2 -21.15 -25.56 33.67
C PRO A 2 -20.28 -25.77 32.40
N LYS A 3 -20.22 -26.99 31.86
CA LYS A 3 -19.51 -27.28 30.59
C LYS A 3 -20.43 -27.63 29.41
N ASN A 4 -21.72 -27.94 29.65
CA ASN A 4 -22.64 -28.42 28.59
C ASN A 4 -23.44 -27.33 27.86
N LYS A 5 -23.68 -26.14 28.43
CA LYS A 5 -24.42 -25.07 27.72
C LYS A 5 -23.61 -24.35 26.63
N LYS A 6 -22.28 -24.28 26.77
CA LYS A 6 -21.39 -23.66 25.76
C LYS A 6 -21.21 -24.55 24.52
N LYS A 7 -21.19 -25.88 24.68
CA LYS A 7 -21.02 -26.85 23.58
C LYS A 7 -22.28 -26.92 22.68
N SER A 8 -23.46 -26.86 23.29
CA SER A 8 -24.75 -26.81 22.57
C SER A 8 -24.96 -25.53 21.77
N LYS A 9 -24.50 -24.37 22.28
CA LYS A 9 -24.64 -23.09 21.58
C LYS A 9 -23.68 -22.97 20.38
N LYS A 10 -22.48 -23.56 20.50
CA LYS A 10 -21.49 -23.62 19.42
C LYS A 10 -21.97 -24.52 18.26
N ASN A 11 -22.56 -25.68 18.57
CA ASN A 11 -23.11 -26.57 17.53
C ASN A 11 -24.25 -25.92 16.73
N LYS A 12 -25.15 -25.16 17.38
CA LYS A 12 -26.22 -24.43 16.67
C LYS A 12 -25.70 -23.29 15.79
N GLU A 13 -24.62 -22.63 16.19
CA GLU A 13 -24.00 -21.57 15.37
C GLU A 13 -23.27 -22.14 14.15
N ASP A 14 -22.72 -23.35 14.26
CA ASP A 14 -22.05 -24.04 13.16
C ASP A 14 -23.05 -24.69 12.18
N GLU A 15 -24.23 -25.15 12.65
CA GLU A 15 -25.34 -25.61 11.79
C GLU A 15 -25.93 -24.47 10.92
N ILE A 16 -26.12 -23.28 11.49
CA ILE A 16 -26.63 -22.09 10.77
C ILE A 16 -25.62 -21.59 9.72
N ARG A 17 -24.33 -21.89 9.88
CA ARG A 17 -23.29 -21.54 8.89
C ARG A 17 -23.29 -22.46 7.67
N VAL A 18 -23.81 -23.68 7.80
CA VAL A 18 -23.88 -24.66 6.71
C VAL A 18 -25.14 -24.45 5.86
N GLU A 19 -26.23 -23.95 6.43
CA GLU A 19 -27.50 -23.70 5.71
C GLU A 19 -27.50 -22.45 4.81
N VAL A 20 -26.47 -21.60 4.89
CA VAL A 20 -26.38 -20.36 4.10
C VAL A 20 -25.22 -20.45 3.12
N ASN A 21 -25.28 -21.42 2.21
CA ASN A 21 -24.46 -21.41 1.00
C ASN A 21 -25.38 -21.22 -0.20
N ILE A 22 -25.55 -19.96 -0.62
CA ILE A 22 -26.18 -19.62 -1.88
C ILE A 22 -25.07 -19.09 -2.78
N ASP A 23 -24.70 -19.91 -3.76
CA ASP A 23 -23.79 -19.57 -4.85
C ASP A 23 -24.32 -18.32 -5.57
N GLY A 24 -23.52 -17.27 -5.54
CA GLY A 24 -23.85 -15.98 -6.12
C GLY A 24 -22.59 -15.14 -6.29
N LYS A 25 -21.64 -15.64 -7.08
CA LYS A 25 -20.52 -14.83 -7.54
C LYS A 25 -21.06 -13.61 -8.28
N ASN A 26 -20.90 -12.43 -7.68
CA ASN A 26 -20.38 -11.20 -8.27
C ASN A 26 -20.58 -10.02 -7.29
N GLU A 27 -19.51 -9.24 -7.07
CA GLU A 27 -19.38 -8.03 -6.23
C GLU A 27 -19.30 -8.20 -4.69
N GLU A 28 -20.09 -9.04 -4.03
CA GLU A 28 -19.98 -9.26 -2.57
C GLU A 28 -18.73 -10.07 -2.18
N ASP A 29 -18.32 -11.01 -3.04
CA ASP A 29 -17.13 -11.84 -2.85
C ASP A 29 -15.83 -11.03 -2.85
N GLU A 30 -15.74 -9.97 -3.67
CA GLU A 30 -14.56 -9.08 -3.68
C GLU A 30 -14.41 -8.36 -2.34
N MET A 31 -15.52 -7.95 -1.74
CA MET A 31 -15.51 -7.32 -0.41
C MET A 31 -15.17 -8.35 0.67
N GLU A 32 -15.78 -9.54 0.66
CA GLU A 32 -15.47 -10.62 1.61
C GLU A 32 -14.00 -11.08 1.54
N GLU A 33 -13.39 -11.13 0.36
CA GLU A 33 -11.95 -11.40 0.19
C GLU A 33 -11.09 -10.28 0.78
N LEU A 34 -11.44 -9.01 0.56
CA LEU A 34 -10.78 -7.83 1.13
C LEU A 34 -10.80 -7.83 2.68
N TRP A 35 -11.89 -8.30 3.29
CA TRP A 35 -12.06 -8.35 4.75
C TRP A 35 -11.49 -9.62 5.40
N SER A 36 -11.03 -10.59 4.61
CA SER A 36 -10.53 -11.90 5.06
C SER A 36 -9.00 -12.02 5.10
N MET A 37 -8.26 -10.96 4.74
CA MET A 37 -6.79 -10.95 4.77
C MET A 37 -6.26 -11.23 6.19
N LYS A 38 -5.62 -12.39 6.38
CA LYS A 38 -4.94 -12.78 7.62
C LYS A 38 -3.63 -11.98 7.77
N LYS A 39 -3.22 -11.70 9.02
CA LYS A 39 -1.89 -11.15 9.33
C LYS A 39 -0.81 -12.10 8.78
N PRO A 40 0.10 -11.65 7.90
CA PRO A 40 1.30 -12.39 7.57
C PRO A 40 2.35 -12.23 8.67
N ASN A 41 3.16 -13.28 8.84
CA ASN A 41 4.24 -13.38 9.81
C ASN A 41 5.62 -13.03 9.20
N VAL A 42 5.67 -12.32 8.06
CA VAL A 42 6.92 -12.09 7.34
C VAL A 42 7.03 -10.61 6.94
N LEU A 43 8.06 -9.95 7.49
CA LEU A 43 8.54 -8.60 7.14
C LEU A 43 9.01 -8.58 5.68
N GLY A 44 8.82 -7.47 4.97
CA GLY A 44 9.33 -7.27 3.61
C GLY A 44 10.83 -6.91 3.59
N HIS A 45 11.48 -6.93 2.42
CA HIS A 45 12.93 -6.67 2.30
C HIS A 45 13.36 -5.23 2.66
N ILE A 46 12.51 -4.22 2.45
CA ILE A 46 12.77 -2.86 2.96
C ILE A 46 12.92 -2.88 4.48
N ASP A 47 12.20 -3.78 5.17
CA ASP A 47 12.26 -3.87 6.62
C ASP A 47 13.65 -4.35 7.10
N ASN A 48 14.47 -4.99 6.24
CA ASN A 48 15.87 -5.31 6.55
C ASN A 48 16.76 -4.06 6.69
N PHE A 49 16.36 -2.96 6.06
CA PHE A 49 17.01 -1.66 6.18
C PHE A 49 16.31 -0.74 7.19
N THR A 50 15.24 -1.22 7.82
CA THR A 50 14.54 -0.48 8.89
C THR A 50 15.06 -0.88 10.26
N SER A 51 15.34 0.11 11.10
CA SER A 51 15.57 -0.10 12.52
C SER A 51 14.30 0.26 13.30
N VAL A 52 13.70 -0.73 13.97
CA VAL A 52 12.50 -0.47 14.79
C VAL A 52 12.91 0.21 16.10
N ILE A 53 12.54 1.48 16.22
CA ILE A 53 12.76 2.27 17.43
C ILE A 53 11.68 1.91 18.48
N ASN A 54 12.03 1.06 19.44
CA ASN A 54 11.12 0.67 20.53
C ASN A 54 11.39 1.50 21.79
N LEU A 55 10.50 2.45 22.11
CA LEU A 55 10.59 3.29 23.32
C LEU A 55 10.45 2.49 24.64
N ARG A 56 9.89 1.28 24.57
CA ARG A 56 9.59 0.43 25.73
C ARG A 56 10.81 -0.26 26.33
N SER A 57 11.97 -0.13 25.69
CA SER A 57 13.26 -0.60 26.24
C SER A 57 13.89 0.40 27.21
N SER A 58 13.31 1.59 27.39
CA SER A 58 13.78 2.56 28.38
C SER A 58 13.36 2.16 29.79
N ASN A 59 14.27 2.27 30.77
CA ASN A 59 13.99 2.01 32.20
C ASN A 59 13.16 3.14 32.87
N LYS A 60 12.41 3.94 32.11
CA LYS A 60 11.66 5.12 32.59
C LYS A 60 10.20 4.78 32.91
N SER A 61 9.56 5.61 33.75
CA SER A 61 8.12 5.47 34.03
C SER A 61 7.28 5.70 32.77
N TYR A 62 6.06 5.15 32.73
CA TYR A 62 5.22 5.17 31.52
C TYR A 62 4.95 6.60 31.01
N ASP A 63 4.66 7.55 31.90
CA ASP A 63 4.37 8.94 31.51
C ASP A 63 5.62 9.70 31.04
N GLU A 64 6.79 9.42 31.62
CA GLU A 64 8.07 10.02 31.21
C GLU A 64 8.63 9.41 29.91
N ALA A 65 8.33 8.14 29.64
CA ALA A 65 8.79 7.44 28.44
C ALA A 65 8.08 7.91 27.16
N TYR A 66 6.91 8.55 27.29
CA TYR A 66 6.12 9.05 26.16
C TYR A 66 6.08 10.58 26.07
N SER A 67 6.90 11.32 26.84
CA SER A 67 7.04 12.76 26.63
C SER A 67 7.68 13.06 25.27
N HIS A 68 7.35 14.21 24.68
CA HIS A 68 7.90 14.56 23.37
C HIS A 68 9.41 14.80 23.43
N GLU A 69 9.92 15.32 24.54
CA GLU A 69 11.36 15.50 24.79
C GLU A 69 12.09 14.16 24.81
N HIS A 70 11.54 13.16 25.51
CA HIS A 70 12.19 11.86 25.59
C HIS A 70 12.18 11.12 24.25
N ILE A 71 11.06 11.18 23.52
CA ILE A 71 10.96 10.60 22.19
C ILE A 71 11.95 11.29 21.24
N PHE A 72 12.07 12.62 21.31
CA PHE A 72 13.01 13.39 20.51
C PHE A 72 14.46 12.94 20.75
N GLU A 73 14.91 12.90 22.02
CA GLU A 73 16.26 12.46 22.38
C GLU A 73 16.53 11.02 21.93
N TYR A 74 15.55 10.13 22.09
CA TYR A 74 15.71 8.72 21.76
C TYR A 74 15.86 8.51 20.25
N VAL A 75 15.07 9.21 19.44
CA VAL A 75 15.16 9.14 17.98
C VAL A 75 16.43 9.83 17.48
N LEU A 76 16.81 10.96 18.06
CA LEU A 76 18.05 11.66 17.71
C LEU A 76 19.27 10.76 17.92
N LYS A 77 19.35 10.08 19.07
CA LYS A 77 20.42 9.13 19.37
C LYS A 77 20.45 7.95 18.39
N ALA A 78 19.30 7.45 17.96
CA ALA A 78 19.23 6.40 16.95
C ALA A 78 19.79 6.85 15.59
N ILE A 79 19.55 8.10 15.21
CA ILE A 79 20.08 8.69 13.97
C ILE A 79 21.59 8.90 14.06
N GLU A 80 22.07 9.42 15.19
CA GLU A 80 23.51 9.59 15.45
C GLU A 80 24.28 8.27 15.36
N GLN A 81 23.66 7.15 15.75
CA GLN A 81 24.27 5.82 15.64
C GLN A 81 24.42 5.33 14.20
N VAL A 82 23.48 5.67 13.32
CA VAL A 82 23.51 5.30 11.89
C VAL A 82 24.31 6.31 11.06
N VAL A 83 24.60 7.49 11.64
CA VAL A 83 25.07 8.72 10.98
C VAL A 83 23.95 9.32 10.13
N SER A 84 23.67 10.62 10.32
CA SER A 84 22.49 11.30 9.74
C SER A 84 22.41 11.21 8.22
N GLU A 85 23.56 11.25 7.56
CA GLU A 85 23.75 11.20 6.12
C GLU A 85 23.32 9.86 5.52
N ASN A 86 23.23 8.82 6.34
CA ASN A 86 22.74 7.49 5.95
C ASN A 86 21.26 7.27 6.28
N VAL A 87 20.59 8.23 6.91
CA VAL A 87 19.17 8.13 7.30
C VAL A 87 18.32 8.88 6.30
N VAL A 88 17.56 8.14 5.47
CA VAL A 88 16.64 8.75 4.51
C VAL A 88 15.37 9.26 5.19
N GLN A 89 14.79 8.47 6.09
CA GLN A 89 13.44 8.70 6.59
C GLN A 89 13.26 8.21 8.02
N VAL A 90 12.44 8.94 8.78
CA VAL A 90 11.85 8.47 10.03
C VAL A 90 10.33 8.50 9.94
N VAL A 91 9.71 7.38 10.31
CA VAL A 91 8.26 7.17 10.28
C VAL A 91 7.71 7.09 11.71
N THR A 92 6.74 7.94 12.03
CA THR A 92 6.08 7.95 13.36
C THR A 92 4.55 7.99 13.21
N ASN A 93 3.79 7.59 14.23
CA ASN A 93 2.32 7.77 14.20
C ASN A 93 1.93 9.25 14.47
N ASN A 94 0.70 9.65 14.17
CA ASN A 94 0.24 11.05 14.32
C ASN A 94 -0.25 11.40 15.72
N THR A 95 0.32 10.79 16.76
CA THR A 95 0.04 11.23 18.13
C THR A 95 0.61 12.63 18.35
N SER A 96 0.02 13.39 19.27
CA SER A 96 0.40 14.79 19.54
C SER A 96 1.89 14.95 19.80
N ASN A 97 2.47 14.06 20.61
CA ASN A 97 3.88 14.14 21.00
C ASN A 97 4.79 13.87 19.80
N ASN A 98 4.46 12.89 18.96
CA ASN A 98 5.22 12.60 17.74
C ASN A 98 5.15 13.73 16.70
N ILE A 99 4.02 14.46 16.63
CA ILE A 99 3.93 15.65 15.77
C ILE A 99 4.89 16.74 16.25
N VAL A 100 5.02 16.94 17.56
CA VAL A 100 5.98 17.90 18.13
C VAL A 100 7.42 17.44 17.87
N VAL A 101 7.72 16.17 18.12
CA VAL A 101 9.03 15.55 17.84
C VAL A 101 9.42 15.72 16.37
N ALA A 102 8.50 15.47 15.44
CA ALA A 102 8.76 15.64 14.01
C ALA A 102 9.14 17.08 13.64
N LYS A 103 8.53 18.08 14.29
CA LYS A 103 8.91 19.49 14.10
C LYS A 103 10.30 19.77 14.64
N MET A 104 10.58 19.34 15.87
CA MET A 104 11.90 19.51 16.49
C MET A 104 13.01 18.85 15.66
N LEU A 105 12.75 17.67 15.09
CA LEU A 105 13.74 16.95 14.28
C LEU A 105 13.94 17.58 12.91
N LYS A 106 12.89 18.10 12.27
CA LYS A 106 13.02 18.90 11.04
C LYS A 106 13.90 20.14 11.24
N GLU A 107 13.83 20.77 12.40
CA GLU A 107 14.70 21.91 12.74
C GLU A 107 16.15 21.47 13.02
N LYS A 108 16.34 20.33 13.67
CA LYS A 108 17.66 19.84 14.09
C LYS A 108 18.44 19.15 12.96
N ILE A 109 17.75 18.39 12.13
CA ILE A 109 18.30 17.57 11.04
C ILE A 109 17.40 17.72 9.81
N PRO A 110 17.53 18.83 9.06
CA PRO A 110 16.62 19.16 7.96
C PRO A 110 16.68 18.17 6.79
N ASN A 111 17.78 17.43 6.66
CA ASN A 111 18.05 16.53 5.53
C ASN A 111 17.41 15.13 5.66
N VAL A 112 16.68 14.88 6.76
CA VAL A 112 15.99 13.61 7.00
C VAL A 112 14.48 13.78 6.83
N PHE A 113 13.84 12.93 6.05
CA PHE A 113 12.40 12.98 5.85
C PHE A 113 11.64 12.49 7.08
N TRP A 114 10.77 13.33 7.63
CA TRP A 114 9.78 12.90 8.62
C TRP A 114 8.43 12.67 7.99
N THR A 115 7.89 11.47 8.15
CA THR A 115 6.56 11.14 7.66
C THR A 115 5.70 10.46 8.72
N SER A 116 4.39 10.58 8.51
CA SER A 116 3.45 9.78 9.29
C SER A 116 3.42 8.34 8.82
N CYS A 117 3.08 7.44 9.75
CA CYS A 117 2.61 6.11 9.41
C CYS A 117 1.38 6.19 8.50
N ALA A 118 1.52 5.66 7.28
CA ALA A 118 0.45 5.64 6.26
C ALA A 118 -0.83 4.97 6.77
N THR A 119 -0.72 3.82 7.44
CA THR A 119 -1.86 3.14 8.07
C THR A 119 -2.61 4.05 9.04
N HIS A 120 -1.87 4.76 9.90
CA HIS A 120 -2.49 5.65 10.87
C HIS A 120 -3.19 6.82 10.19
N THR A 121 -2.56 7.41 9.17
CA THR A 121 -3.11 8.55 8.43
C THR A 121 -4.33 8.16 7.59
N ILE A 122 -4.30 7.00 6.92
CA ILE A 122 -5.46 6.47 6.18
C ILE A 122 -6.61 6.14 7.14
N ASN A 123 -6.32 5.57 8.32
CA ASN A 123 -7.35 5.36 9.35
C ASN A 123 -7.99 6.68 9.83
N LEU A 124 -7.22 7.77 9.89
CA LEU A 124 -7.75 9.10 10.19
C LEU A 124 -8.61 9.67 9.05
N MET A 125 -8.31 9.36 7.78
CA MET A 125 -9.15 9.70 6.63
C MET A 125 -10.46 8.92 6.62
N LEU A 126 -10.37 7.63 6.97
CA LEU A 126 -11.53 6.78 7.12
C LEU A 126 -12.45 7.30 8.23
N LEU A 127 -11.96 8.10 9.22
CA LEU A 127 -12.71 8.59 10.39
C LEU A 127 -13.48 7.48 11.14
N ILE A 128 -13.12 6.23 10.89
CA ILE A 128 -13.93 5.09 11.20
C ILE A 128 -13.01 4.08 11.88
N LYS A 129 -12.89 4.22 13.20
CA LYS A 129 -12.43 3.11 14.06
C LYS A 129 -13.48 1.98 14.15
N THR A 130 -14.68 2.17 13.61
CA THR A 130 -15.87 1.34 13.89
C THR A 130 -16.36 0.46 12.73
N PHE A 131 -16.29 0.86 11.46
CA PHE A 131 -16.69 0.03 10.30
C PHE A 131 -15.65 -1.02 9.95
N THR A 132 -14.35 -0.70 9.98
CA THR A 132 -13.29 -1.61 9.52
C THR A 132 -13.11 -2.86 10.38
N ARG A 133 -13.76 -2.90 11.56
CA ARG A 133 -13.63 -4.03 12.51
C ARG A 133 -14.83 -4.96 12.53
N LYS A 134 -15.93 -4.66 11.83
CA LYS A 134 -17.12 -5.52 11.79
C LYS A 134 -17.38 -6.01 10.37
N LYS A 135 -16.98 -7.26 10.20
CA LYS A 135 -16.91 -8.07 8.98
C LYS A 135 -18.20 -8.12 8.14
N ASP A 136 -19.38 -7.96 8.74
CA ASP A 136 -20.64 -8.04 7.99
C ASP A 136 -21.62 -6.96 8.48
N ILE A 137 -22.07 -6.08 7.57
CA ILE A 137 -23.29 -5.31 7.81
C ILE A 137 -24.45 -6.30 7.70
N LYS A 138 -24.90 -6.79 8.85
CA LYS A 138 -26.00 -7.78 8.94
C LYS A 138 -27.36 -7.12 8.79
N LYS A 139 -27.59 -6.45 7.66
CA LYS A 139 -28.86 -5.77 7.34
C LYS A 139 -30.05 -6.69 7.60
N ASP A 140 -30.01 -7.90 7.06
CA ASP A 140 -31.14 -8.83 7.13
C ASP A 140 -31.37 -9.36 8.55
N LYS A 141 -30.30 -9.70 9.28
CA LYS A 141 -30.42 -10.14 10.68
C LYS A 141 -30.88 -9.01 11.59
N LEU A 142 -30.47 -7.77 11.30
CA LEU A 142 -30.96 -6.60 12.03
C LEU A 142 -32.43 -6.34 11.70
N GLY A 143 -32.83 -6.45 10.44
CA GLY A 143 -34.24 -6.39 10.03
C GLY A 143 -35.09 -7.43 10.74
N GLN A 144 -34.65 -8.70 10.74
CA GLN A 144 -35.32 -9.80 11.45
C GLN A 144 -35.45 -9.53 12.95
N MET A 145 -34.43 -8.95 13.59
CA MET A 145 -34.50 -8.56 15.00
C MET A 145 -35.62 -7.53 15.26
N PHE A 146 -35.78 -6.55 14.38
CA PHE A 146 -36.81 -5.50 14.51
C PHE A 146 -38.22 -5.98 14.11
N THR A 147 -38.36 -7.09 13.39
CA THR A 147 -39.66 -7.70 13.05
C THR A 147 -40.08 -8.83 13.99
N SER A 148 -39.18 -9.25 14.89
CA SER A 148 -39.42 -10.36 15.83
C SER A 148 -40.53 -10.07 16.84
N THR A 149 -41.11 -11.13 17.40
CA THR A 149 -42.13 -11.03 18.45
C THR A 149 -41.56 -10.40 19.71
N GLU A 150 -40.32 -10.77 20.08
CA GLU A 150 -39.61 -10.25 21.24
C GLU A 150 -39.40 -8.73 21.16
N TRP A 151 -39.09 -8.19 19.97
CA TRP A 151 -39.00 -6.74 19.79
C TRP A 151 -40.36 -6.05 19.96
N LYS A 152 -41.43 -6.60 19.37
CA LYS A 152 -42.78 -6.04 19.47
C LYS A 152 -43.29 -6.01 20.92
N GLU A 153 -42.97 -7.03 21.70
CA GLU A 153 -43.35 -7.13 23.12
C GLU A 153 -42.44 -6.29 24.04
N CYS A 154 -41.26 -5.90 23.56
CA CYS A 154 -40.31 -5.12 24.33
C CYS A 154 -40.84 -3.73 24.71
N LYS A 155 -40.51 -3.27 25.92
CA LYS A 155 -40.86 -1.90 26.39
C LYS A 155 -40.30 -0.79 25.50
N TRP A 156 -39.15 -1.00 24.86
CA TRP A 156 -38.47 0.02 24.07
C TRP A 156 -39.12 0.25 22.71
N SER A 157 -39.75 -0.77 22.10
CA SER A 157 -40.40 -0.63 20.78
C SER A 157 -41.58 0.34 20.80
N LYS A 158 -42.22 0.51 21.97
CA LYS A 158 -43.34 1.44 22.18
C LYS A 158 -42.89 2.89 22.37
N THR A 159 -41.63 3.13 22.71
CA THR A 159 -41.07 4.48 22.87
C THR A 159 -40.86 5.15 21.53
N ASP A 160 -40.88 6.48 21.48
CA ASP A 160 -40.65 7.22 20.22
C ASP A 160 -39.28 6.90 19.63
N LYS A 161 -38.24 6.78 20.47
CA LYS A 161 -36.90 6.36 20.03
C LYS A 161 -36.89 4.97 19.39
N GLY A 162 -37.66 4.03 19.95
CA GLY A 162 -37.79 2.67 19.40
C GLY A 162 -38.52 2.64 18.07
N LYS A 163 -39.59 3.43 17.92
CA LYS A 163 -40.30 3.62 16.66
C LYS A 163 -39.40 4.23 15.59
N THR A 164 -38.65 5.29 15.94
CA THR A 164 -37.67 5.90 15.03
C THR A 164 -36.61 4.89 14.60
N ALA A 165 -36.03 4.13 15.53
CA ALA A 165 -35.04 3.10 15.22
C ALA A 165 -35.60 2.02 14.26
N TYR A 166 -36.83 1.55 14.51
CA TYR A 166 -37.52 0.63 13.61
C TYR A 166 -37.67 1.22 12.20
N THR A 167 -38.20 2.44 12.09
CA THR A 167 -38.38 3.12 10.79
C THR A 167 -37.05 3.31 10.06
N THR A 168 -35.97 3.66 10.77
CA THR A 168 -34.63 3.78 10.17
C THR A 168 -34.13 2.43 9.64
N VAL A 169 -34.23 1.35 10.43
CA VAL A 169 -33.75 0.01 10.03
C VAL A 169 -34.59 -0.57 8.89
N MET A 170 -35.88 -0.24 8.79
CA MET A 170 -36.72 -0.69 7.67
C MET A 170 -36.62 0.21 6.44
N SER A 171 -35.96 1.36 6.54
CA SER A 171 -35.86 2.31 5.44
C SER A 171 -34.88 1.85 4.36
N ILE A 172 -35.39 1.68 3.14
CA ILE A 172 -34.59 1.40 1.94
C ILE A 172 -33.60 2.55 1.70
N GLY A 173 -34.05 3.81 1.84
CA GLY A 173 -33.21 4.99 1.64
C GLY A 173 -32.03 5.06 2.62
N PHE A 174 -32.26 4.67 3.89
CA PHE A 174 -31.19 4.56 4.87
C PHE A 174 -30.11 3.56 4.42
N TRP A 175 -30.52 2.34 4.05
CA TRP A 175 -29.58 1.31 3.62
C TRP A 175 -28.87 1.64 2.30
N ASN A 176 -29.55 2.33 1.37
CA ASN A 176 -28.90 2.86 0.18
C ASN A 176 -27.79 3.87 0.53
N GLY A 177 -28.02 4.73 1.54
CA GLY A 177 -26.99 5.64 2.06
C GLY A 177 -25.83 4.92 2.75
N VAL A 178 -26.12 3.86 3.53
CA VAL A 178 -25.09 3.00 4.14
C VAL A 178 -24.24 2.33 3.06
N ASN A 179 -24.86 1.74 2.03
CA ASN A 179 -24.17 1.08 0.94
C ASN A 179 -23.30 2.08 0.14
N LEU A 180 -23.83 3.27 -0.15
CA LEU A 180 -23.05 4.32 -0.81
C LEU A 180 -21.83 4.72 0.02
N SER A 181 -21.99 4.86 1.34
CA SER A 181 -20.88 5.16 2.25
C SER A 181 -19.81 4.07 2.22
N LEU A 182 -20.22 2.80 2.26
CA LEU A 182 -19.30 1.66 2.11
C LEU A 182 -18.52 1.72 0.79
N LYS A 183 -19.21 1.96 -0.34
CA LYS A 183 -18.56 2.05 -1.66
C LYS A 183 -17.57 3.22 -1.73
N VAL A 184 -17.86 4.35 -1.08
CA VAL A 184 -16.96 5.50 -0.98
C VAL A 184 -15.70 5.19 -0.15
N PHE A 185 -15.81 4.42 0.93
CA PHE A 185 -14.67 4.10 1.78
C PHE A 185 -13.89 2.84 1.37
N ALA A 186 -14.50 1.95 0.58
CA ALA A 186 -13.87 0.70 0.13
C ALA A 186 -12.50 0.89 -0.53
N PRO A 187 -12.23 1.92 -1.35
CA PRO A 187 -10.90 2.15 -1.90
C PRO A 187 -9.82 2.34 -0.84
N PHE A 188 -10.12 3.05 0.26
CA PHE A 188 -9.19 3.25 1.37
C PHE A 188 -8.94 1.99 2.18
N VAL A 189 -9.98 1.17 2.35
CA VAL A 189 -9.85 -0.15 2.99
C VAL A 189 -8.94 -1.05 2.17
N LYS A 190 -9.07 -1.03 0.84
CA LYS A 190 -8.26 -1.87 -0.06
C LYS A 190 -6.77 -1.54 0.00
N ILE A 191 -6.42 -0.27 0.20
CA ILE A 191 -5.01 0.15 0.25
C ILE A 191 -4.40 -0.01 1.64
N LEU A 192 -5.19 -0.03 2.73
CA LEU A 192 -4.68 -0.18 4.11
C LEU A 192 -3.70 -1.36 4.29
N PRO A 193 -4.03 -2.60 3.83
CA PRO A 193 -3.13 -3.75 3.92
C PRO A 193 -1.77 -3.55 3.24
N LEU A 194 -1.70 -2.73 2.19
CA LEU A 194 -0.44 -2.45 1.50
C LEU A 194 0.56 -1.73 2.41
N PHE A 195 0.06 -0.95 3.38
CA PHE A 195 0.89 -0.14 4.29
C PHE A 195 1.16 -0.80 5.64
N ASP A 196 0.43 -1.87 5.97
CA ASP A 196 0.69 -2.70 7.16
C ASP A 196 1.81 -3.74 6.93
N GLY A 197 2.59 -3.59 5.85
CA GLY A 197 3.74 -4.44 5.54
C GLY A 197 3.37 -5.84 5.05
N HIS A 198 2.16 -6.04 4.52
CA HIS A 198 1.64 -7.37 4.26
C HIS A 198 2.10 -8.03 2.94
N GLN A 199 2.50 -7.26 1.93
CA GLN A 199 2.76 -7.83 0.58
C GLN A 199 3.88 -7.17 -0.25
N LYS A 200 4.16 -5.85 -0.15
CA LYS A 200 5.08 -5.14 -1.07
C LYS A 200 5.79 -3.94 -0.41
N PRO A 201 6.92 -3.46 -0.99
CA PRO A 201 7.50 -2.15 -0.65
C PRO A 201 6.43 -1.06 -0.72
N SER A 202 6.06 -0.47 0.41
CA SER A 202 4.79 0.25 0.53
C SER A 202 4.87 1.72 0.08
N ILE A 203 6.04 2.35 0.20
CA ILE A 203 6.19 3.80 -0.03
C ILE A 203 6.05 4.21 -1.49
N GLY A 204 6.65 3.47 -2.43
CA GLY A 204 6.58 3.74 -3.87
C GLY A 204 5.21 3.49 -4.50
N PHE A 205 4.30 2.83 -3.78
CA PHE A 205 2.91 2.62 -4.18
C PHE A 205 1.94 3.61 -3.52
N LEU A 206 2.30 4.19 -2.37
CA LEU A 206 1.40 5.01 -1.56
C LEU A 206 0.70 6.12 -2.36
N TYR A 207 1.49 6.95 -3.05
CA TYR A 207 0.96 8.11 -3.76
C TYR A 207 0.04 7.69 -4.93
N GLY A 208 0.45 6.67 -5.69
CA GLY A 208 -0.33 6.13 -6.80
C GLY A 208 -1.64 5.48 -6.36
N GLU A 209 -1.61 4.70 -5.29
CA GLU A 209 -2.78 4.04 -4.72
C GLU A 209 -3.77 5.04 -4.11
N LEU A 210 -3.28 6.11 -3.47
CA LEU A 210 -4.13 7.22 -3.01
C LEU A 210 -4.80 7.96 -4.18
N LYS A 211 -4.07 8.17 -5.29
CA LYS A 211 -4.63 8.79 -6.50
C LYS A 211 -5.73 7.91 -7.10
N GLN A 212 -5.47 6.61 -7.25
CA GLN A 212 -6.47 5.66 -7.73
C GLN A 212 -7.69 5.57 -6.79
N ALA A 213 -7.48 5.63 -5.47
CA ALA A 213 -8.58 5.64 -4.51
C ALA A 213 -9.50 6.87 -4.70
N LYS A 214 -8.93 8.04 -4.98
CA LYS A 214 -9.69 9.26 -5.30
C LYS A 214 -10.51 9.08 -6.59
N GLU A 215 -9.92 8.51 -7.64
CA GLU A 215 -10.66 8.27 -8.90
C GLU A 215 -11.83 7.28 -8.71
N LYS A 216 -11.62 6.19 -7.96
CA LYS A 216 -12.71 5.24 -7.62
C LYS A 216 -13.85 5.92 -6.84
N ILE A 217 -13.53 6.82 -5.92
CA ILE A 217 -14.55 7.61 -5.20
C ILE A 217 -15.34 8.50 -6.16
N ARG A 218 -14.65 9.13 -7.10
CA ARG A 218 -15.28 9.96 -8.14
C ARG A 218 -16.24 9.13 -9.00
N GLU A 219 -15.84 7.94 -9.40
CA GLU A 219 -16.68 6.98 -10.16
C GLU A 219 -17.92 6.55 -9.37
N VAL A 220 -17.76 6.14 -8.11
CA VAL A 220 -18.87 5.74 -7.21
C VAL A 220 -19.88 6.88 -7.06
N LEU A 221 -19.40 8.12 -7.01
CA LEU A 221 -20.22 9.33 -6.91
C LEU A 221 -20.65 9.88 -8.27
N LYS A 222 -20.51 9.08 -9.34
CA LYS A 222 -20.95 9.38 -10.71
C LYS A 222 -20.42 10.72 -11.24
N ASN A 223 -19.17 11.04 -10.91
CA ASN A 223 -18.53 12.30 -11.27
C ASN A 223 -19.26 13.55 -10.75
N ASN A 224 -20.14 13.43 -9.74
CA ASN A 224 -20.80 14.58 -9.15
C ASN A 224 -19.85 15.36 -8.24
N GLU A 225 -19.35 16.47 -8.76
CA GLU A 225 -18.36 17.33 -8.11
C GLU A 225 -18.80 17.84 -6.74
N SER A 226 -20.09 18.20 -6.59
CA SER A 226 -20.63 18.66 -5.30
C SER A 226 -20.56 17.58 -4.21
N SER A 227 -20.61 16.31 -4.59
CA SER A 227 -20.57 15.17 -3.68
C SER A 227 -19.14 14.76 -3.30
N TYR A 228 -18.22 14.70 -4.27
CA TYR A 228 -16.86 14.22 -3.98
C TYR A 228 -15.90 15.32 -3.50
N ARG A 229 -16.13 16.61 -3.83
CA ARG A 229 -15.25 17.71 -3.40
C ARG A 229 -15.05 17.78 -1.88
N PRO A 230 -16.10 17.70 -1.03
CA PRO A 230 -15.94 17.74 0.42
C PRO A 230 -15.07 16.58 0.93
N ILE A 231 -15.24 15.39 0.34
CA ILE A 231 -14.44 14.20 0.68
C ILE A 231 -12.98 14.42 0.29
N PHE A 232 -12.72 14.94 -0.91
CA PHE A 232 -11.37 15.25 -1.37
C PHE A 232 -10.70 16.33 -0.51
N ALA A 233 -11.44 17.33 -0.05
CA ALA A 233 -10.93 18.34 0.86
C ALA A 233 -10.48 17.73 2.20
N ILE A 234 -11.23 16.76 2.73
CA ILE A 234 -10.83 16.01 3.94
C ILE A 234 -9.57 15.20 3.66
N ILE A 235 -9.52 14.48 2.54
CA ILE A 235 -8.35 13.67 2.14
C ILE A 235 -7.11 14.56 2.04
N VAL A 236 -7.16 15.63 1.25
CA VAL A 236 -6.05 16.58 1.08
C VAL A 236 -5.62 17.14 2.43
N LYS A 237 -6.56 17.58 3.28
CA LYS A 237 -6.24 18.09 4.61
C LYS A 237 -5.56 17.06 5.51
N LYS A 238 -5.91 15.78 5.39
CA LYS A 238 -5.36 14.69 6.20
C LYS A 238 -4.06 14.11 5.62
N SER A 239 -3.85 14.24 4.31
CA SER A 239 -2.62 13.83 3.63
C SER A 239 -1.50 14.87 3.77
N LYS A 240 -1.86 16.15 3.87
CA LYS A 240 -0.94 17.27 3.78
C LYS A 240 0.27 17.15 4.70
N ASP A 241 1.46 17.25 4.12
CA ASP A 241 2.78 17.16 4.77
C ASP A 241 3.05 15.82 5.46
N LEU A 242 2.19 14.82 5.22
CA LEU A 242 2.20 13.51 5.88
C LEU A 242 2.36 12.36 4.88
N LEU A 243 1.48 12.28 3.88
CA LEU A 243 1.46 11.26 2.81
C LEU A 243 1.64 11.84 1.41
N ASP A 244 1.68 13.16 1.28
CA ASP A 244 1.94 13.90 0.03
C ASP A 244 3.26 14.68 0.09
N SER A 245 4.18 14.28 0.97
CA SER A 245 5.51 14.88 1.05
C SER A 245 6.34 14.61 -0.23
N PRO A 246 7.38 15.42 -0.50
CA PRO A 246 8.31 15.23 -1.63
C PRO A 246 8.85 13.80 -1.77
N LEU A 247 9.08 13.12 -0.63
CA LEU A 247 9.48 11.72 -0.61
C LEU A 247 8.46 10.80 -1.30
N HIS A 248 7.16 10.96 -1.01
CA HIS A 248 6.14 10.06 -1.54
C HIS A 248 5.95 10.25 -3.06
N SER A 249 5.93 11.50 -3.54
CA SER A 249 5.91 11.79 -4.98
C SER A 249 7.17 11.30 -5.69
N THR A 250 8.34 11.41 -5.05
CA THR A 250 9.60 10.90 -5.58
C THR A 250 9.59 9.38 -5.70
N THR A 251 9.19 8.68 -4.65
CA THR A 251 9.10 7.21 -4.69
C THR A 251 8.07 6.72 -5.71
N TYR A 252 7.06 7.54 -6.04
CA TYR A 252 6.07 7.24 -7.06
C TYR A 252 6.64 7.34 -8.48
N VAL A 253 7.44 8.36 -8.77
CA VAL A 253 8.09 8.51 -10.09
C VAL A 253 9.26 7.54 -10.27
N LEU A 254 9.97 7.21 -9.19
CA LEU A 254 11.05 6.22 -9.19
C LEU A 254 10.54 4.78 -9.20
N ASN A 255 9.23 4.56 -9.09
CA ASN A 255 8.64 3.24 -9.23
C ASN A 255 8.50 2.90 -10.73
N PRO A 256 9.30 1.94 -11.23
CA PRO A 256 9.32 1.61 -12.66
C PRO A 256 7.94 1.19 -13.19
N LEU A 257 7.13 0.52 -12.35
CA LEU A 257 5.80 0.07 -12.73
C LEU A 257 4.87 1.22 -13.12
N TYR A 258 4.98 2.37 -12.45
CA TYR A 258 4.16 3.52 -12.81
C TYR A 258 4.78 4.27 -13.98
N ILE A 259 6.06 4.64 -13.90
CA ILE A 259 6.64 5.57 -14.86
C ILE A 259 6.87 4.95 -16.24
N PHE A 260 7.16 3.65 -16.31
CA PHE A 260 7.40 2.97 -17.59
C PHE A 260 6.11 2.64 -18.34
N ASN A 261 5.01 2.45 -17.61
CA ASN A 261 3.69 2.15 -18.15
C ASN A 261 2.85 3.41 -18.37
N TYR A 262 3.10 4.46 -17.59
CA TYR A 262 2.33 5.71 -17.59
C TYR A 262 3.26 6.93 -17.51
N PRO A 263 4.00 7.29 -18.58
CA PRO A 263 4.93 8.43 -18.55
C PRO A 263 4.26 9.76 -18.16
N SER A 264 2.96 9.92 -18.42
CA SER A 264 2.16 11.09 -18.06
C SER A 264 1.97 11.32 -16.56
N ILE A 265 2.41 10.38 -15.71
CA ILE A 265 2.43 10.60 -14.26
C ILE A 265 3.46 11.66 -13.87
N TYR A 266 4.50 11.88 -14.69
CA TYR A 266 5.46 12.95 -14.49
C TYR A 266 4.83 14.27 -14.95
N ASN A 267 4.31 15.01 -13.98
CA ASN A 267 3.70 16.33 -14.13
C ASN A 267 4.36 17.30 -13.14
N ASP A 268 3.99 18.58 -13.21
CA ASP A 268 4.57 19.65 -12.38
C ASP A 268 4.59 19.30 -10.88
N VAL A 269 3.52 18.73 -10.33
CA VAL A 269 3.46 18.35 -8.91
C VAL A 269 4.48 17.27 -8.55
N VAL A 270 4.63 16.27 -9.42
CA VAL A 270 5.58 15.17 -9.20
C VAL A 270 7.01 15.63 -9.45
N SER A 271 7.23 16.50 -10.44
CA SER A 271 8.51 17.13 -10.74
C SER A 271 8.97 18.00 -9.58
N ASP A 272 8.13 18.90 -9.07
CA ASP A 272 8.41 19.73 -7.90
C ASP A 272 8.73 18.86 -6.68
N GLY A 273 7.98 17.79 -6.48
CA GLY A 273 8.25 16.81 -5.43
C GLY A 273 9.62 16.13 -5.57
N PHE A 274 10.05 15.83 -6.80
CA PHE A 274 11.35 15.22 -7.06
C PHE A 274 12.51 16.20 -6.88
N CYS A 275 12.35 17.46 -7.31
CA CYS A 275 13.32 18.52 -7.07
C CYS A 275 13.50 18.78 -5.57
N ASN A 276 12.39 19.01 -4.86
CA ASN A 276 12.40 19.23 -3.40
C ASN A 276 13.01 18.05 -2.64
N PHE A 277 12.81 16.82 -3.12
CA PHE A 277 13.44 15.65 -2.52
C PHE A 277 14.96 15.69 -2.71
N THR A 278 15.42 15.96 -3.92
CA THR A 278 16.84 15.99 -4.28
C THR A 278 17.58 17.10 -3.54
N GLU A 279 17.00 18.29 -3.46
CA GLU A 279 17.56 19.44 -2.72
C GLU A 279 17.71 19.13 -1.23
N LEU A 280 16.73 18.45 -0.63
CA LEU A 280 16.76 18.07 0.78
C LEU A 280 17.76 16.95 1.06
N TYR A 281 17.88 15.98 0.15
CA TYR A 281 18.74 14.81 0.33
C TYR A 281 20.22 15.09 0.02
N PHE A 282 20.49 15.99 -0.92
CA PHE A 282 21.83 16.44 -1.29
C PHE A 282 22.00 17.94 -0.99
N PRO A 283 21.99 18.34 0.29
CA PRO A 283 22.10 19.75 0.67
C PRO A 283 23.45 20.32 0.20
N ASP A 284 23.42 21.50 -0.41
CA ASP A 284 24.59 22.23 -0.90
C ASP A 284 25.48 21.50 -1.95
N ASP A 285 25.07 20.33 -2.44
CA ASP A 285 25.77 19.55 -3.47
C ASP A 285 25.06 19.70 -4.84
N LEU A 286 25.27 20.85 -5.47
CA LEU A 286 24.66 21.17 -6.76
C LEU A 286 25.10 20.22 -7.89
N ASP A 287 26.30 19.67 -7.80
CA ASP A 287 26.82 18.73 -8.80
C ASP A 287 26.06 17.41 -8.73
N MET A 288 25.85 16.87 -7.52
CA MET A 288 25.06 15.65 -7.32
C MET A 288 23.59 15.86 -7.63
N GLN A 289 23.02 17.02 -7.25
CA GLN A 289 21.66 17.40 -7.63
C GLN A 289 21.47 17.41 -9.15
N ASN A 290 22.39 18.06 -9.88
CA ASN A 290 22.36 18.10 -11.34
C ASN A 290 22.54 16.71 -11.96
N LEU A 291 23.47 15.89 -11.44
CA LEU A 291 23.68 14.53 -11.88
C LEU A 291 22.42 13.68 -11.74
N VAL A 292 21.78 13.72 -10.56
CA VAL A 292 20.57 12.94 -10.30
C VAL A 292 19.40 13.42 -11.16
N MET A 293 19.11 14.73 -11.15
CA MET A 293 17.90 15.26 -11.80
C MET A 293 18.00 15.34 -13.32
N ASN A 294 19.13 15.84 -13.85
CA ASN A 294 19.25 16.19 -15.26
C ASN A 294 19.96 15.13 -16.10
N ILE A 295 20.67 14.19 -15.47
CA ILE A 295 21.43 13.14 -16.17
C ILE A 295 20.82 11.77 -15.89
N GLU A 296 20.92 11.27 -14.66
CA GLU A 296 20.53 9.89 -14.32
C GLU A 296 19.02 9.67 -14.40
N PHE A 297 18.22 10.62 -13.89
CA PHE A 297 16.77 10.52 -13.97
C PHE A 297 16.26 10.58 -15.44
N VAL A 298 16.91 11.37 -16.30
CA VAL A 298 16.57 11.41 -17.73
C VAL A 298 16.85 10.08 -18.41
N LYS A 299 18.00 9.43 -18.12
CA LYS A 299 18.33 8.08 -18.60
C LYS A 299 17.29 7.06 -18.14
N TYR A 300 16.92 7.11 -16.86
CA TYR A 300 15.89 6.26 -16.27
C TYR A 300 14.55 6.41 -17.00
N MET A 301 14.07 7.64 -17.17
CA MET A 301 12.83 7.95 -17.89
C MET A 301 12.81 7.45 -19.33
N ARG A 302 13.95 7.56 -20.02
CA ARG A 302 14.12 7.11 -21.40
C ARG A 302 14.41 5.61 -21.51
N LYS A 303 14.53 4.91 -20.38
CA LYS A 303 14.90 3.49 -20.30
C LYS A 303 16.22 3.23 -21.03
N GLU A 304 17.20 4.11 -20.85
CA GLU A 304 18.53 3.98 -21.45
C GLU A 304 19.39 2.97 -20.66
N GLY A 305 20.32 2.31 -21.36
CA GLY A 305 21.26 1.38 -20.74
C GLY A 305 20.57 0.19 -20.03
N PRO A 306 20.97 -0.17 -18.80
CA PRO A 306 20.39 -1.29 -18.05
C PRO A 306 18.87 -1.21 -17.86
N PHE A 307 18.29 0.00 -17.71
CA PHE A 307 16.86 0.20 -17.52
C PHE A 307 16.02 -0.23 -18.73
N GLY A 308 16.62 -0.22 -19.92
CA GLY A 308 15.97 -0.59 -21.18
C GLY A 308 15.98 -2.09 -21.49
N LYS A 309 16.73 -2.89 -20.73
CA LYS A 309 16.90 -4.32 -21.03
C LYS A 309 15.55 -5.06 -20.94
N PRO A 310 15.34 -6.12 -21.75
CA PRO A 310 14.10 -6.90 -21.72
C PRO A 310 13.72 -7.38 -20.31
N LEU A 311 14.71 -7.80 -19.52
CA LEU A 311 14.50 -8.21 -18.12
C LEU A 311 13.94 -7.08 -17.25
N ALA A 312 14.52 -5.88 -17.35
CA ALA A 312 14.05 -4.70 -16.62
C ALA A 312 12.62 -4.32 -17.03
N ARG A 313 12.26 -4.45 -18.32
CA ARG A 313 10.90 -4.21 -18.82
C ARG A 313 9.91 -5.24 -18.28
N LYS A 314 10.20 -6.54 -18.44
CA LYS A 314 9.35 -7.65 -17.94
C LYS A 314 9.12 -7.54 -16.44
N GLY A 315 10.13 -7.06 -15.70
CA GLY A 315 10.03 -6.82 -14.26
C GLY A 315 9.08 -5.71 -13.83
N CYS A 316 8.66 -4.84 -14.76
CA CYS A 316 7.81 -3.69 -14.49
C CYS A 316 6.38 -3.85 -15.07
N ASP A 317 6.12 -4.93 -15.82
CA ASP A 317 4.91 -5.08 -16.64
C ASP A 317 3.68 -5.52 -15.84
N LYS A 318 3.83 -6.21 -14.70
CA LYS A 318 2.69 -6.75 -13.93
C LYS A 318 2.74 -6.35 -12.45
N ASN A 319 1.72 -5.61 -12.00
CA ASN A 319 1.50 -5.30 -10.59
C ASN A 319 0.86 -6.49 -9.83
N ASN A 320 1.49 -7.67 -9.84
CA ASN A 320 0.95 -8.84 -9.14
C ASN A 320 1.35 -8.84 -7.64
N LYS A 321 0.73 -9.67 -6.80
CA LYS A 321 1.01 -9.74 -5.34
C LYS A 321 2.47 -10.07 -4.97
N HIS A 322 3.29 -10.51 -5.93
CA HIS A 322 4.72 -10.82 -5.79
C HIS A 322 5.62 -9.76 -6.42
N TYR A 323 5.07 -8.61 -6.86
CA TYR A 323 5.86 -7.54 -7.45
C TYR A 323 6.95 -7.11 -6.47
N ASN A 324 8.17 -7.45 -6.83
CA ASN A 324 9.38 -7.04 -6.15
C ASN A 324 10.36 -6.55 -7.23
N PRO A 325 10.67 -5.24 -7.27
CA PRO A 325 11.66 -4.73 -8.22
C PRO A 325 13.08 -5.25 -7.92
N ASP A 326 13.33 -5.76 -6.71
CA ASP A 326 14.66 -6.17 -6.23
C ASP A 326 14.91 -7.68 -6.29
N ASN A 327 13.89 -8.51 -6.50
CA ASN A 327 14.02 -9.97 -6.45
C ASN A 327 13.22 -10.64 -7.58
N PHE A 328 13.89 -10.84 -8.72
CA PHE A 328 13.45 -11.78 -9.75
C PHE A 328 14.18 -13.11 -9.50
N GLU A 329 13.56 -14.01 -8.73
CA GLU A 329 13.95 -15.42 -8.77
C GLU A 329 13.51 -16.00 -10.13
N PHE A 330 14.42 -16.72 -10.77
CA PHE A 330 14.12 -17.48 -11.98
C PHE A 330 12.99 -18.46 -11.65
N SER A 331 11.84 -18.32 -12.30
CA SER A 331 10.96 -19.46 -12.47
C SER A 331 11.59 -20.32 -13.57
N ASP A 332 12.10 -21.49 -13.21
CA ASP A 332 12.67 -22.48 -14.15
C ASP A 332 11.62 -23.06 -15.14
N ASP A 333 10.38 -22.56 -15.13
CA ASP A 333 9.24 -23.13 -15.85
C ASP A 333 9.04 -22.62 -17.30
N GLU A 334 10.00 -21.90 -17.90
CA GLU A 334 9.93 -21.52 -19.33
C GLU A 334 11.26 -21.77 -20.09
N VAL A 335 11.92 -22.90 -19.82
CA VAL A 335 12.82 -23.51 -20.82
C VAL A 335 12.04 -24.63 -21.51
N GLU A 336 11.20 -24.29 -22.48
CA GLU A 336 10.93 -25.25 -23.55
C GLU A 336 12.23 -25.40 -24.34
N GLU A 337 12.92 -26.51 -24.07
CA GLU A 337 13.95 -27.07 -24.94
C GLU A 337 13.39 -27.19 -26.36
N ASN A 338 13.65 -26.19 -27.20
CA ASN A 338 13.73 -26.43 -28.64
C ASN A 338 15.11 -27.00 -28.90
N GLU A 339 15.27 -28.32 -28.67
CA GLU A 339 16.29 -29.12 -29.33
C GLU A 339 16.07 -28.96 -30.85
N VAL A 340 16.84 -28.06 -31.46
CA VAL A 340 17.08 -28.14 -32.89
C VAL A 340 18.10 -29.24 -33.08
N GLU A 341 17.62 -30.43 -33.42
CA GLU A 341 18.44 -31.51 -33.98
C GLU A 341 19.21 -30.94 -35.19
N PHE A 342 20.49 -30.63 -35.00
CA PHE A 342 21.42 -30.47 -36.11
C PHE A 342 21.82 -31.87 -36.55
N GLU A 343 21.14 -32.40 -37.57
CA GLU A 343 21.64 -33.53 -38.34
C GLU A 343 23.04 -33.18 -38.87
N SER A 344 24.01 -33.97 -38.45
CA SER A 344 25.41 -33.89 -38.83
C SER A 344 25.62 -34.52 -40.21
N ASP A 345 25.49 -33.75 -41.27
CA ASP A 345 25.98 -34.10 -42.60
C ASP A 345 27.23 -33.26 -42.91
N VAL A 346 28.36 -33.62 -42.29
CA VAL A 346 29.70 -33.27 -42.78
C VAL A 346 30.60 -34.49 -42.60
N ASP A 347 30.47 -35.44 -43.52
CA ASP A 347 31.59 -36.29 -43.90
C ASP A 347 31.61 -36.42 -45.43
N ASN A 348 32.82 -36.41 -46.00
CA ASN A 348 33.20 -36.36 -47.42
C ASN A 348 33.50 -34.98 -48.02
N GLY A 349 34.80 -34.68 -48.10
CA GLY A 349 35.34 -33.76 -49.11
C GLY A 349 36.49 -32.85 -48.66
N LEU A 350 37.40 -33.32 -47.80
CA LEU A 350 38.69 -32.67 -47.52
C LEU A 350 39.85 -33.59 -47.92
N GLU A 351 39.88 -33.96 -49.21
CA GLU A 351 41.07 -34.40 -49.93
C GLU A 351 40.90 -33.84 -51.34
N ASP A 352 41.41 -32.62 -51.60
CA ASP A 352 41.75 -32.10 -52.95
C ASP A 352 42.13 -30.59 -52.98
N MET A 353 42.70 -30.02 -51.90
CA MET A 353 43.31 -28.68 -51.98
C MET A 353 44.60 -28.52 -51.15
N GLU A 354 45.50 -29.51 -51.24
CA GLU A 354 46.88 -29.39 -50.74
C GLU A 354 47.97 -29.65 -51.81
N GLU A 355 47.64 -29.58 -53.12
CA GLU A 355 48.64 -29.80 -54.18
C GLU A 355 48.77 -28.67 -55.23
N LYS A 356 48.46 -27.40 -54.89
CA LYS A 356 48.66 -26.26 -55.82
C LYS A 356 49.24 -24.98 -55.22
N THR A 357 50.09 -25.08 -54.22
CA THR A 357 50.91 -23.93 -53.74
C THR A 357 52.37 -24.30 -53.46
N ASN A 358 52.96 -25.18 -54.28
CA ASN A 358 54.41 -25.34 -54.39
C ASN A 358 54.78 -25.66 -55.85
N ASN A 359 54.86 -24.62 -56.68
CA ASN A 359 55.70 -24.55 -57.88
C ASN A 359 55.43 -23.22 -58.60
N LEU A 360 56.09 -22.15 -58.13
CA LEU A 360 56.40 -20.94 -58.91
C LEU A 360 57.46 -20.10 -58.16
N GLU A 361 58.57 -20.74 -57.76
CA GLU A 361 59.87 -20.09 -57.55
C GLU A 361 60.99 -21.07 -57.94
N THR A 362 61.24 -21.16 -59.25
CA THR A 362 62.57 -21.21 -59.90
C THR A 362 62.42 -20.88 -61.37
#